data_AF-A0A942NII6-F1
#
_entry.id   AF-A0A942NII6-F1
#
_cell.length_a   1.000
_cell.length_b   1.000
_cell.length_c   1.000
_cell.angle_alpha   90.00
_cell.angle_beta   90.00
_cell.angle_gamma   90.00
#
_symmetry.space_group_name_H-M   'P 1'
#
loop_
_entity.id
_entity.type
_entity.pdbx_description
1 polymer ?
#
loop_
_entity_poly.entity_id
_entity_poly.type
_entity_poly.pdbx_seq_one_letter_code
_entity_poly.pdbx_strand_id
1 'polypeptide(L)'
;MKNANHFFGSHNDSENFYCYKPSLILYTDGVKELAEGCSAYWLIDLIISHQCHKEINLERFQVWDLKRVKQNEFSILATDGNHNKVTSQEIPFSDFPYDLATVWLVDGCLMLPSEY
;
A
#
# COMPACT_ATOMS: atom_id res chain seq x y z
N MET A 1 13.37 6.95 11.89
CA MET A 1 12.26 6.96 10.91
C MET A 1 11.13 6.18 11.53
N LYS A 2 9.91 6.73 11.55
CA LYS A 2 8.73 6.02 12.07
C LYS A 2 8.14 5.17 10.96
N ASN A 3 8.06 3.86 11.16
CA ASN A 3 7.46 2.92 10.22
C ASN A 3 6.01 2.62 10.65
N ALA A 4 5.05 2.84 9.76
CA ALA A 4 3.63 2.59 10.00
C ALA A 4 3.36 1.11 10.30
N ASN A 5 4.09 0.18 9.68
CA ASN A 5 3.87 -1.26 9.82
C ASN A 5 4.11 -1.76 11.26
N HIS A 6 4.97 -1.09 12.03
CA HIS A 6 5.18 -1.42 13.44
C HIS A 6 3.97 -1.08 14.32
N PHE A 7 3.13 -0.13 13.90
CA PHE A 7 1.97 0.32 14.67
C PHE A 7 0.68 -0.42 14.29
N PHE A 8 0.52 -0.77 13.01
CA PHE A 8 -0.71 -1.39 12.49
C PHE A 8 -0.57 -2.91 12.21
N GLY A 9 0.65 -3.45 12.21
CA GLY A 9 0.93 -4.86 11.91
C GLY A 9 0.74 -5.84 13.07
N SER A 10 -0.19 -5.58 14.02
CA SER A 10 -0.45 -6.48 15.15
C SER A 10 -1.45 -7.60 14.86
N HIS A 11 -2.04 -7.60 13.66
CA HIS A 11 -3.01 -8.60 13.22
C HIS A 11 -2.27 -9.75 12.54
N ASN A 12 -2.28 -10.93 13.17
CA ASN A 12 -1.67 -12.15 12.61
C ASN A 12 -2.61 -12.91 11.66
N ASP A 13 -3.89 -12.52 11.60
CA ASP A 13 -4.91 -13.15 10.76
C ASP A 13 -5.92 -12.06 10.34
N SER A 14 -6.03 -11.81 9.04
CA SER A 14 -7.04 -10.88 8.50
C SER A 14 -8.39 -11.61 8.41
N GLU A 15 -9.31 -11.29 9.32
CA GLU A 15 -10.62 -11.94 9.38
C GLU A 15 -11.64 -11.32 8.43
N ASN A 16 -11.46 -10.04 8.03
CA ASN A 16 -12.40 -9.33 7.16
C ASN A 16 -11.70 -8.71 5.94
N PHE A 17 -12.42 -8.77 4.82
CA PHE A 17 -12.02 -8.18 3.55
C PHE A 17 -12.99 -7.08 3.15
N TYR A 18 -12.46 -5.93 2.72
CA TYR A 18 -13.24 -4.77 2.33
C TYR A 18 -13.02 -4.41 0.86
N CYS A 19 -14.04 -3.89 0.19
CA CYS A 19 -13.94 -3.30 -1.16
C CYS A 19 -14.06 -1.78 -1.08
N TYR A 20 -13.18 -1.05 -1.76
CA TYR A 20 -13.31 0.40 -1.95
C TYR A 20 -13.75 0.68 -3.39
N LYS A 21 -14.99 1.18 -3.58
CA LYS A 21 -15.66 1.38 -4.90
C LYS A 21 -15.82 0.05 -5.68
N PRO A 22 -16.47 -0.03 -6.86
CA PRO A 22 -16.49 -1.25 -7.68
C PRO A 22 -15.12 -1.51 -8.34
N SER A 23 -14.06 -1.49 -7.56
CA SER A 23 -12.75 -2.00 -7.93
C SER A 23 -12.70 -3.50 -7.59
N LEU A 24 -11.95 -4.27 -8.37
CA LEU A 24 -11.72 -5.71 -8.12
C LEU A 24 -10.73 -5.97 -6.98
N ILE A 25 -10.37 -4.93 -6.21
CA ILE A 25 -9.30 -4.97 -5.23
C ILE A 25 -9.89 -4.95 -3.82
N LEU A 26 -9.57 -5.99 -3.07
CA LEU A 26 -9.89 -6.14 -1.66
C LEU A 26 -8.78 -5.55 -0.81
N TYR A 27 -9.06 -5.23 0.45
CA TYR A 27 -8.03 -4.91 1.43
C TYR A 27 -8.38 -5.48 2.81
N THR A 28 -7.35 -5.77 3.60
CA THR A 28 -7.45 -6.36 4.95
C THR A 28 -7.79 -5.32 6.02
N ASP A 29 -8.14 -5.80 7.21
CA ASP A 29 -8.32 -4.98 8.41
C ASP A 29 -7.07 -4.12 8.71
N GLY A 30 -5.84 -4.65 8.60
CA GLY A 30 -4.62 -3.88 8.84
C GLY A 30 -4.44 -2.70 7.88
N VAL A 31 -4.74 -2.90 6.59
CA VAL A 31 -4.71 -1.81 5.59
C VAL A 31 -5.82 -0.79 5.85
N LYS A 32 -7.00 -1.24 6.27
CA LYS A 32 -8.11 -0.36 6.66
C LYS A 32 -7.70 0.52 7.84
N GLU A 33 -7.16 -0.06 8.91
CA GLU A 33 -6.72 0.69 10.08
C GLU A 33 -5.60 1.68 9.76
N LEU A 34 -4.64 1.29 8.90
CA LEU A 34 -3.61 2.21 8.43
C LEU A 34 -4.24 3.39 7.67
N ALA A 35 -5.18 3.11 6.76
CA ALA A 35 -5.85 4.14 5.98
C ALA A 35 -6.72 5.06 6.84
N GLU A 36 -7.47 4.52 7.80
CA GLU A 36 -8.30 5.28 8.74
C GLU A 36 -7.45 6.10 9.72
N GLY A 37 -6.51 5.45 10.39
CA GLY A 37 -5.65 6.07 11.41
C GLY A 37 -4.69 7.12 10.84
N CYS A 38 -4.29 6.98 9.58
CA CYS A 38 -3.40 7.93 8.90
C CYS A 38 -4.13 8.87 7.93
N SER A 39 -5.46 8.75 7.79
CA SER A 39 -6.23 9.41 6.71
C SER A 39 -5.60 9.21 5.32
N ALA A 40 -5.09 8.00 5.08
CA ALA A 40 -4.26 7.64 3.94
C ALA A 40 -5.00 6.83 2.86
N TYR A 41 -6.32 7.02 2.74
CA TYR A 41 -7.12 6.39 1.68
C TYR A 41 -6.59 6.69 0.26
N TRP A 42 -5.94 7.85 0.09
CA TRP A 42 -5.25 8.21 -1.14
C TRP A 42 -4.17 7.19 -1.56
N LEU A 43 -3.56 6.45 -0.61
CA LEU A 43 -2.58 5.40 -0.90
C LEU A 43 -3.26 4.21 -1.58
N ILE A 44 -4.44 3.82 -1.10
CA ILE A 44 -5.26 2.76 -1.70
C ILE A 44 -5.71 3.20 -3.10
N ASP A 45 -6.24 4.42 -3.24
CA ASP A 45 -6.62 4.99 -4.53
C ASP A 45 -5.45 5.00 -5.53
N LEU A 46 -4.25 5.37 -5.06
CA LEU A 46 -3.03 5.39 -5.87
C LEU A 46 -2.67 3.99 -6.37
N ILE A 47 -2.71 2.97 -5.51
CA ILE A 47 -2.40 1.59 -5.90
C ILE A 47 -3.45 1.08 -6.90
N ILE A 48 -4.74 1.31 -6.63
CA ILE A 48 -5.84 0.93 -7.53
C ILE A 48 -5.67 1.59 -8.91
N SER A 49 -5.33 2.87 -8.95
CA SER A 49 -5.09 3.62 -10.20
C SER A 49 -3.99 2.97 -11.05
N HIS A 50 -2.92 2.49 -10.43
CA HIS A 50 -1.85 1.79 -11.15
C HIS A 50 -2.30 0.43 -11.70
N GLN A 51 -3.26 -0.25 -11.07
CA GLN A 51 -3.81 -1.50 -11.59
C GLN A 51 -4.62 -1.33 -12.88
N CYS A 52 -4.94 -0.10 -13.29
CA CYS A 52 -5.50 0.15 -14.62
C CYS A 52 -4.49 -0.12 -15.75
N HIS A 53 -3.19 -0.15 -15.44
CA HIS A 53 -2.15 -0.51 -16.39
C HIS A 53 -1.99 -2.04 -16.43
N LYS A 54 -2.26 -2.63 -17.60
CA LYS A 54 -2.21 -4.10 -17.80
C LYS A 54 -0.86 -4.72 -17.44
N GLU A 55 0.23 -4.02 -17.76
CA GLU A 55 1.60 -4.42 -17.45
C GLU A 55 1.87 -4.53 -15.93
N ILE A 56 1.19 -3.72 -15.11
CA ILE A 56 1.28 -3.79 -13.65
C ILE A 56 0.34 -4.86 -13.11
N ASN A 57 -0.89 -4.93 -13.63
CA ASN A 57 -1.90 -5.90 -13.19
C ASN A 57 -1.52 -7.38 -13.45
N LEU A 58 -0.61 -7.64 -14.39
CA LEU A 58 -0.09 -8.99 -14.65
C LEU A 58 0.71 -9.57 -13.47
N GLU A 59 1.31 -8.70 -12.65
CA GLU A 59 2.07 -9.12 -11.47
C GLU A 59 1.12 -9.46 -10.32
N ARG A 60 1.05 -10.75 -9.98
CA ARG A 60 0.18 -11.27 -8.92
C ARG A 60 0.62 -10.86 -7.51
N PHE A 61 1.90 -10.55 -7.34
CA PHE A 61 2.48 -10.11 -6.08
C PHE A 61 3.22 -8.80 -6.30
N GLN A 62 2.80 -7.74 -5.62
CA GLN A 62 3.42 -6.44 -5.71
C GLN A 62 3.68 -5.88 -4.31
N VAL A 63 4.89 -5.38 -4.09
CA VAL A 63 5.29 -4.71 -2.84
C VAL A 63 5.36 -3.22 -3.10
N TRP A 64 4.51 -2.47 -2.40
CA TRP A 64 4.40 -1.02 -2.48
C TRP A 64 5.07 -0.38 -1.27
N ASP A 65 6.27 0.16 -1.48
CA ASP A 65 7.04 0.86 -0.47
C ASP A 65 6.87 2.37 -0.60
N LEU A 66 6.18 2.97 0.36
CA LEU A 66 6.07 4.41 0.53
C LEU A 66 7.19 4.90 1.44
N LYS A 67 7.93 5.91 0.98
CA LYS A 67 9.04 6.53 1.74
C LYS A 67 8.98 8.04 1.68
N ARG A 68 9.11 8.69 2.84
CA ARG A 68 9.27 10.14 2.95
C ARG A 68 10.64 10.55 2.43
N VAL A 69 10.65 11.42 1.43
CA VAL A 69 11.88 11.99 0.86
C VAL A 69 12.28 13.22 1.67
N LYS A 70 11.35 14.17 1.86
CA LYS A 70 11.61 15.42 2.57
C LYS A 70 10.33 16.08 3.05
N GLN A 71 10.23 16.42 4.34
CA GLN A 71 9.04 17.05 4.90
C GLN A 71 7.76 16.34 4.41
N ASN A 72 6.94 16.93 3.56
CA ASN A 72 5.69 16.33 3.07
C ASN A 72 5.82 15.67 1.69
N GLU A 73 7.02 15.59 1.13
CA GLU A 73 7.32 14.89 -0.12
C GLU A 73 7.57 13.40 0.14
N PHE A 74 6.95 12.55 -0.67
CA PHE A 74 7.10 11.10 -0.59
C PHE A 74 7.42 10.50 -1.95
N SER A 75 8.02 9.33 -1.95
CA SER A 75 8.21 8.48 -3.11
C SER A 75 7.58 7.13 -2.82
N ILE A 76 6.79 6.62 -3.75
CA ILE A 76 6.28 5.25 -3.69
C ILE A 76 6.93 4.41 -4.79
N LEU A 77 7.39 3.22 -4.42
CA LEU A 77 8.02 2.25 -5.30
C LEU A 77 7.23 0.95 -5.27
N ALA A 78 6.85 0.44 -6.44
CA ALA A 78 6.26 -0.89 -6.58
C ALA A 78 7.31 -1.87 -7.12
N THR A 79 7.44 -3.02 -6.48
CA THR A 79 8.28 -4.14 -6.94
C THR A 79 7.48 -5.43 -7.05
N ASP A 80 7.93 -6.38 -7.86
CA ASP A 80 7.28 -7.67 -8.12
C ASP A 80 7.60 -8.77 -7.06
N GLY A 81 8.22 -8.39 -5.94
CA GLY A 81 8.74 -9.33 -4.93
C GLY A 81 10.09 -9.98 -5.28
N ASN A 82 10.48 -10.01 -6.56
CA ASN A 82 11.81 -10.45 -7.03
C ASN A 82 12.79 -9.28 -7.17
N HIS A 83 12.50 -8.16 -6.52
CA HIS A 83 13.28 -6.92 -6.57
C HIS A 83 13.31 -6.27 -7.95
N ASN A 84 12.46 -6.69 -8.90
CA ASN A 84 12.31 -5.97 -10.14
C ASN A 84 11.36 -4.79 -9.91
N LYS A 85 11.79 -3.62 -10.35
CA LYS A 85 10.99 -2.40 -10.28
C LYS A 85 9.85 -2.50 -11.30
N VAL A 86 8.61 -2.48 -10.80
CA VAL A 86 7.40 -2.44 -11.62
C VAL A 86 7.07 -1.00 -11.96
N THR A 87 6.92 -0.14 -10.96
CA THR A 87 6.67 1.29 -11.15
C THR A 87 7.20 2.11 -9.98
N SER A 88 7.32 3.42 -10.17
CA SER A 88 7.57 4.36 -9.09
C SER A 88 6.84 5.67 -9.36
N GLN A 89 6.30 6.28 -8.31
CA GLN A 89 5.67 7.58 -8.39
C GLN A 89 6.21 8.49 -7.29
N GLU A 90 6.48 9.74 -7.64
CA GLU A 90 6.77 10.79 -6.68
C GLU A 90 5.46 11.48 -6.27
N ILE A 91 5.32 11.72 -4.97
CA ILE A 91 4.18 12.36 -4.34
C ILE A 91 4.68 13.70 -3.82
N PRO A 92 4.36 14.81 -4.50
CA PRO A 92 4.90 16.13 -4.17
C PRO A 92 4.43 16.64 -2.80
N PHE A 93 3.28 16.15 -2.31
CA PHE A 93 2.75 16.51 -1.01
C PHE A 93 1.82 15.42 -0.46
N SER A 94 2.01 15.04 0.80
CA SER A 94 1.08 14.23 1.58
C SER A 94 1.18 14.54 3.07
N ASP A 95 0.03 14.48 3.74
CA ASP A 95 -0.10 14.69 5.19
C ASP A 95 0.15 13.41 6.00
N PHE A 96 0.68 12.36 5.35
CA PHE A 96 0.92 11.07 5.99
C PHE A 96 1.84 11.23 7.21
N PRO A 97 1.46 10.74 8.40
CA PRO A 97 2.18 11.02 9.64
C PRO A 97 3.47 10.20 9.84
N TYR A 98 3.66 9.11 9.07
CA TYR A 98 4.81 8.21 9.19
C TYR A 98 5.84 8.44 8.07
N ASP A 99 7.06 7.94 8.24
CA ASP A 99 8.13 8.11 7.23
C ASP A 99 8.15 6.97 6.23
N LEU A 100 7.68 5.79 6.64
CA LEU A 100 7.71 4.56 5.86
C LEU A 100 6.37 3.83 6.03
N ALA A 101 5.85 3.26 4.94
CA ALA A 101 4.78 2.30 4.95
C ALA A 101 4.99 1.30 3.82
N THR A 102 4.77 0.02 4.09
CA THR A 102 4.83 -1.02 3.05
C THR A 102 3.50 -1.74 3.01
N VAL A 103 2.91 -1.84 1.82
CA VAL A 103 1.65 -2.54 1.57
C VAL A 103 1.89 -3.55 0.45
N TRP A 104 1.38 -4.75 0.60
CA TRP A 104 1.46 -5.80 -0.41
C TRP A 104 0.13 -5.92 -1.14
N LEU A 105 0.17 -6.06 -2.46
CA LEU A 105 -0.97 -6.46 -3.28
C LEU A 105 -0.74 -7.89 -3.73
N VAL A 106 -1.56 -8.81 -3.23
CA VAL A 106 -1.47 -10.26 -3.52
C VAL A 106 -2.79 -10.73 -4.10
N ASP A 107 -2.77 -11.18 -5.35
CA ASP A 107 -3.95 -11.70 -6.07
C ASP A 107 -5.19 -10.79 -5.98
N GLY A 108 -4.97 -9.46 -6.00
CA GLY A 108 -6.05 -8.48 -5.89
C GLY A 108 -6.46 -8.15 -4.45
N CYS A 109 -5.71 -8.56 -3.44
CA CYS A 109 -5.93 -8.19 -2.04
C CYS A 109 -4.75 -7.35 -1.51
N LEU A 110 -5.04 -6.16 -0.97
CA LEU A 110 -4.08 -5.31 -0.28
C LEU A 110 -3.98 -5.73 1.18
N MET A 111 -2.77 -6.00 1.64
CA MET A 111 -2.48 -6.43 3.00
C MET A 111 -1.18 -5.84 3.52
N LEU A 112 -1.01 -5.78 4.83
CA LEU A 112 0.27 -5.44 5.43
C LEU A 112 1.22 -6.66 5.39
N PRO A 113 2.55 -6.46 5.36
CA PRO A 113 3.52 -7.55 5.40
C PRO A 113 3.39 -8.48 6.61
N SER A 114 2.79 -8.00 7.70
CA SER A 114 2.55 -8.80 8.91
C SER A 114 1.33 -9.73 8.80
N GLU A 115 0.47 -9.52 7.81
CA GLU A 115 -0.80 -10.25 7.60
C GLU A 115 -0.67 -11.38 6.55
N TYR A 116 0.51 -11.57 5.97
CA TYR A 116 0.84 -12.63 5.01
C TYR A 116 1.69 -13.72 5.67
#